data_AF-A0A2K5ZUF5-F1
#
_entry.id   AF-A0A2K5ZUF5-F1
#
_cell.length_a   1.000
_cell.length_b   1.000
_cell.length_c   1.000
_cell.angle_alpha   90.00
_cell.angle_beta   90.00
_cell.angle_gamma   90.00
#
_symmetry.space_group_name_H-M   'P 1'
#
loop_
_entity.id
_entity.type
_entity.pdbx_description
1 polymer ?
#
loop_
_entity_poly.entity_id
_entity_poly.type
_entity_poly.pdbx_seq_one_letter_code
_entity_poly.pdbx_strand_id
1 'polypeptide(L)'
;MLAPAGTTMISIHPGEPPSCPAPQEQQGSLLPLNLLCPERRHHPGLRILTHLLSRLPIPESQVITINPELPVEEAAEDYAKKLRQAFQGDSIPVFDLLILGVGPDGHTCSLFPDHPLLQEREKIVAPISDSPKPPPQRVTLTLPVLNAARTVIFVATGEGKATVLKRILEDQEENPVPAALVQPHTGKLCWFLDEAAARLLTVPFEKHSTL
;
A
#
# COMPACT_ATOMS: atom_id res chain seq x y z
N MET A 1 21.59 -4.24 -0.86
CA MET A 1 20.77 -3.68 0.24
C MET A 1 19.33 -3.69 -0.25
N LEU A 2 18.50 -4.52 0.36
CA LEU A 2 17.08 -4.64 0.03
C LEU A 2 16.38 -3.35 0.47
N ALA A 3 15.64 -2.68 -0.42
CA ALA A 3 14.69 -1.66 0.04
C ALA A 3 13.29 -2.06 -0.36
N PRO A 4 12.32 -1.85 0.52
CA PRO A 4 10.96 -2.12 0.13
C PRO A 4 10.41 -1.06 -0.84
N ALA A 5 9.35 -1.47 -1.54
CA ALA A 5 8.44 -0.58 -2.24
C ALA A 5 8.08 0.66 -1.38
N GLY A 6 8.03 1.86 -1.96
CA GLY A 6 7.61 3.10 -1.28
C GLY A 6 6.12 3.17 -0.88
N THR A 7 5.52 2.02 -0.59
CA THR A 7 4.10 1.82 -0.30
C THR A 7 3.92 1.51 1.17
N THR A 8 2.85 2.06 1.75
CA THR A 8 2.46 1.76 3.13
C THR A 8 1.14 1.01 3.13
N MET A 9 1.03 -0.07 3.88
CA MET A 9 -0.21 -0.85 3.92
C MET A 9 -0.74 -0.83 5.36
N ILE A 10 -2.02 -0.50 5.56
CA ILE A 10 -2.65 -0.39 6.88
C ILE A 10 -3.86 -1.34 6.91
N SER A 11 -3.67 -2.60 7.30
CA SER A 11 -4.81 -3.49 7.52
C SER A 11 -5.47 -3.16 8.87
N ILE A 12 -6.80 -3.12 8.96
CA ILE A 12 -7.53 -2.85 10.21
C ILE A 12 -8.50 -3.99 10.44
N HIS A 13 -8.04 -5.08 11.05
CA HIS A 13 -8.91 -6.24 11.20
C HIS A 13 -9.98 -6.00 12.27
N PRO A 14 -11.27 -6.23 11.97
CA PRO A 14 -12.23 -6.45 13.02
C PRO A 14 -11.95 -7.84 13.63
N GLY A 15 -11.30 -7.89 14.79
CA GLY A 15 -11.29 -9.13 15.57
C GLY A 15 -12.71 -9.48 16.01
N GLU A 16 -13.11 -10.76 15.92
CA GLU A 16 -14.35 -11.21 16.56
C GLU A 16 -14.29 -10.94 18.08
N PRO A 17 -15.38 -10.44 18.69
CA PRO A 17 -15.42 -10.26 20.13
C PRO A 17 -15.32 -11.62 20.84
N PRO A 18 -14.57 -11.73 21.95
CA PRO A 18 -14.48 -12.96 22.70
C PRO A 18 -15.86 -13.38 23.22
N SER A 19 -16.20 -14.65 23.03
CA SER A 19 -17.44 -15.27 23.48
C SER A 19 -17.37 -15.67 24.96
N CYS A 20 -17.74 -14.78 25.88
CA CYS A 20 -18.27 -15.17 27.20
C CYS A 20 -18.95 -14.01 27.97
N PRO A 21 -19.91 -14.31 28.88
CA PRO A 21 -20.90 -13.32 29.33
C PRO A 21 -20.55 -12.61 30.65
N ALA A 22 -20.77 -11.28 30.64
CA ALA A 22 -21.06 -10.34 31.75
C ALA A 22 -19.94 -10.04 32.79
N PRO A 23 -20.10 -8.97 33.61
CA PRO A 23 -20.25 -7.56 33.22
C PRO A 23 -19.21 -6.66 33.94
N GLN A 24 -18.62 -5.67 33.26
CA GLN A 24 -18.35 -4.31 33.76
C GLN A 24 -17.36 -3.53 32.88
N GLU A 25 -17.66 -2.24 32.78
CA GLU A 25 -16.86 -1.10 32.30
C GLU A 25 -16.34 -1.11 30.85
N GLN A 26 -16.85 -0.13 30.09
CA GLN A 26 -16.49 0.15 28.71
C GLN A 26 -15.04 0.65 28.62
N GLN A 27 -14.09 -0.28 28.52
CA GLN A 27 -12.83 -0.04 27.82
C GLN A 27 -13.11 -0.27 26.33
N GLY A 28 -13.16 0.81 25.53
CA GLY A 28 -13.37 0.71 24.09
C GLY A 28 -12.38 -0.26 23.46
N SER A 29 -12.88 -1.33 22.85
CA SER A 29 -12.07 -2.36 22.18
C SER A 29 -11.34 -1.74 20.98
N LEU A 30 -10.07 -1.43 21.15
CA LEU A 30 -9.17 -1.08 20.04
C LEU A 30 -9.00 -2.33 19.17
N LEU A 31 -9.58 -2.29 17.97
CA LEU A 31 -9.42 -3.33 16.95
C LEU A 31 -7.95 -3.43 16.52
N PRO A 32 -7.43 -4.64 16.25
CA PRO A 32 -6.05 -4.82 15.82
C PRO A 32 -5.76 -4.13 14.49
N LEU A 33 -4.95 -3.07 14.53
CA LEU A 33 -4.43 -2.38 13.36
C LEU A 33 -3.15 -3.09 12.91
N ASN A 34 -3.24 -3.95 11.91
CA ASN A 34 -2.10 -4.61 11.30
C ASN A 34 -1.41 -3.65 10.33
N LEU A 35 -0.36 -3.00 10.81
CA LEU A 35 0.37 -2.04 10.01
C LEU A 35 1.59 -2.68 9.36
N LEU A 36 1.62 -2.61 8.03
CA LEU A 36 2.70 -3.12 7.20
C LEU A 36 3.51 -1.91 6.70
N CYS A 37 4.54 -1.60 7.47
CA CYS A 37 5.45 -0.50 7.19
C CYS A 37 6.76 -1.05 6.65
N PRO A 38 7.12 -0.76 5.40
CA PRO A 38 8.39 -1.22 4.88
C PRO A 38 9.50 -0.20 5.21
N GLU A 39 10.31 -0.53 6.23
CA GLU A 39 11.52 0.17 6.69
C GLU A 39 11.45 1.66 7.10
N ARG A 40 12.13 1.97 8.22
CA ARG A 40 12.20 3.31 8.84
C ARG A 40 13.37 4.20 8.35
N ARG A 41 13.80 4.21 7.07
CA ARG A 41 14.90 5.12 6.66
C ARG A 41 14.74 5.78 5.28
N HIS A 42 14.88 7.12 5.31
CA HIS A 42 15.32 8.04 4.25
C HIS A 42 14.69 7.98 2.85
N HIS A 43 13.39 7.69 2.72
CA HIS A 43 12.62 8.08 1.52
C HIS A 43 11.68 9.25 1.86
N PRO A 44 11.64 10.35 1.08
CA PRO A 44 10.82 11.52 1.39
C PRO A 44 9.32 11.21 1.49
N GLY A 45 8.84 10.18 0.77
CA GLY A 45 7.46 9.68 0.87
C GLY A 45 7.09 8.96 2.18
N LEU A 46 8.05 8.48 2.98
CA LEU A 46 7.81 7.73 4.22
C LEU A 46 7.85 8.57 5.51
N ARG A 47 8.10 9.89 5.40
CA ARG A 47 8.18 10.80 6.56
C ARG A 47 6.86 11.00 7.28
N ILE A 48 5.76 11.14 6.54
CA ILE A 48 4.41 11.30 7.10
C ILE A 48 4.05 10.08 7.95
N LEU A 49 4.38 8.89 7.46
CA LEU A 49 4.03 7.66 8.14
C LEU A 49 4.86 7.43 9.40
N THR A 50 6.19 7.59 9.35
CA THR A 50 7.02 7.41 10.57
C THR A 50 6.54 8.35 11.69
N HIS A 51 6.08 9.54 11.30
CA HIS A 51 5.50 10.52 12.20
C HIS A 51 4.08 10.17 12.68
N LEU A 52 3.26 9.53 11.85
CA LEU A 52 1.91 9.11 12.20
C LEU A 52 1.92 7.88 13.12
N LEU A 53 2.73 6.87 12.80
CA LEU A 53 2.83 5.62 13.57
C LEU A 53 3.42 5.83 14.96
N SER A 54 4.40 6.72 15.09
CA SER A 54 4.98 7.06 16.40
C SER A 54 3.99 7.77 17.32
N ARG A 55 2.84 8.22 16.79
CA ARG A 55 1.77 8.87 17.56
C ARG A 55 0.57 7.95 17.82
N LEU A 56 0.53 6.74 17.26
CA LEU A 56 -0.54 5.78 17.47
C LEU A 56 -0.12 4.71 18.50
N PRO A 57 -1.00 4.33 19.44
CA PRO A 57 -0.71 3.28 20.42
C PRO A 57 -0.86 1.88 19.78
N ILE A 58 -0.07 1.58 18.75
CA ILE A 58 -0.09 0.28 18.05
C ILE A 58 0.96 -0.62 18.72
N PRO A 59 0.56 -1.78 19.28
CA PRO A 59 1.51 -2.78 19.76
C PRO A 59 2.45 -3.23 18.65
N GLU A 60 3.74 -3.39 18.95
CA GLU A 60 4.73 -3.84 17.95
C GLU A 60 4.40 -5.21 17.36
N SER A 61 3.69 -6.07 18.10
CA SER A 61 3.22 -7.37 17.63
C SER A 61 2.20 -7.28 16.48
N GLN A 62 1.56 -6.13 16.28
CA GLN A 62 0.65 -5.86 15.17
C GLN A 62 1.36 -5.22 13.97
N VAL A 63 2.67 -4.97 14.07
CA VAL A 63 3.47 -4.43 12.97
C VAL A 63 4.24 -5.57 12.31
N ILE A 64 3.83 -5.91 11.09
CA ILE A 64 4.48 -6.97 10.31
C ILE A 64 5.44 -6.29 9.32
N THR A 65 6.71 -6.69 9.34
CA THR A 65 7.75 -6.07 8.52
C THR A 65 8.46 -7.10 7.64
N ILE A 66 8.96 -6.61 6.50
CA ILE A 66 9.91 -7.33 5.64
C ILE A 66 11.24 -7.42 6.38
N ASN A 67 11.89 -8.59 6.34
CA ASN A 67 13.22 -8.75 6.90
C ASN A 67 14.29 -8.28 5.88
N PRO A 68 15.02 -7.18 6.13
CA PRO A 68 16.01 -6.64 5.19
C PRO A 68 17.34 -7.40 5.18
N GLU A 69 17.56 -8.28 6.14
CA GLU A 69 18.79 -9.07 6.27
C GLU A 69 18.77 -10.31 5.35
N LEU A 70 17.60 -10.69 4.84
CA LEU A 70 17.42 -11.82 3.94
C LEU A 70 17.67 -11.43 2.47
N PRO A 71 18.13 -12.38 1.63
CA PRO A 71 18.06 -12.26 0.17
C PRO A 71 16.64 -11.94 -0.29
N VAL A 72 16.49 -11.25 -1.43
CA VAL A 72 15.20 -10.67 -1.83
C VAL A 72 14.10 -11.73 -2.03
N GLU A 73 14.46 -12.90 -2.55
CA GLU A 73 13.57 -14.05 -2.70
C GLU A 73 13.09 -14.58 -1.34
N GLU A 74 14.02 -14.83 -0.42
CA GLU A 74 13.73 -15.31 0.94
C GLU A 74 12.93 -14.28 1.74
N ALA A 75 13.23 -12.99 1.57
CA ALA A 75 12.50 -11.89 2.21
C ALA A 75 11.05 -11.82 1.73
N ALA A 76 10.79 -12.04 0.44
CA ALA A 76 9.44 -12.10 -0.11
C ALA A 76 8.66 -13.31 0.42
N GLU A 77 9.30 -14.47 0.52
CA GLU A 77 8.69 -15.69 1.08
C GLU A 77 8.38 -15.56 2.58
N ASP A 78 9.32 -15.04 3.36
CA ASP A 78 9.14 -14.75 4.79
C ASP A 78 7.96 -13.79 5.01
N TYR A 79 7.91 -12.71 4.23
CA TYR A 79 6.83 -11.74 4.33
C TYR A 79 5.47 -12.33 3.91
N ALA A 80 5.44 -13.13 2.84
CA ALA A 80 4.23 -13.85 2.43
C ALA A 80 3.74 -14.80 3.53
N LYS A 81 4.64 -15.51 4.20
CA LYS A 81 4.31 -16.40 5.31
C LYS A 81 3.71 -15.63 6.48
N LYS A 82 4.33 -14.52 6.89
CA LYS A 82 3.81 -13.65 7.96
C LYS A 82 2.41 -13.12 7.63
N LEU A 83 2.18 -12.70 6.38
CA LEU A 83 0.86 -12.27 5.93
C LEU A 83 -0.16 -13.40 6.00
N ARG A 84 0.15 -14.60 5.46
CA ARG A 84 -0.79 -15.73 5.55
C ARG A 84 -1.14 -16.08 6.99
N GLN A 85 -0.20 -15.99 7.92
CA GLN A 85 -0.48 -16.22 9.35
C GLN A 85 -1.42 -15.16 9.92
N ALA A 86 -1.20 -13.89 9.59
CA ALA A 86 -2.05 -12.78 10.05
C ALA A 86 -3.48 -12.83 9.48
N PHE A 87 -3.62 -13.31 8.24
CA PHE A 87 -4.88 -13.46 7.53
C PHE A 87 -5.44 -14.90 7.60
N GLN A 88 -5.02 -15.68 8.61
CA GLN A 88 -5.57 -17.01 8.91
C GLN A 88 -5.56 -18.02 7.74
N GLY A 89 -4.63 -17.88 6.80
CA GLY A 89 -4.45 -18.80 5.68
C GLY A 89 -5.27 -18.49 4.43
N ASP A 90 -5.93 -17.32 4.36
CA ASP A 90 -6.60 -16.87 3.13
C ASP A 90 -5.65 -16.92 1.93
N SER A 91 -6.15 -17.41 0.79
CA SER A 91 -5.36 -17.53 -0.44
C SER A 91 -4.90 -16.17 -0.95
N ILE A 92 -5.74 -15.13 -0.83
CA ILE A 92 -5.42 -13.73 -1.09
C ILE A 92 -5.85 -12.90 0.12
N PRO A 93 -4.93 -12.20 0.81
CA PRO A 93 -5.28 -11.35 1.95
C PRO A 93 -6.12 -10.15 1.51
N VAL A 94 -7.25 -9.92 2.19
CA VAL A 94 -8.14 -8.77 1.95
C VAL A 94 -7.86 -7.68 2.98
N PHE A 95 -7.13 -6.66 2.56
CA PHE A 95 -6.82 -5.51 3.39
C PHE A 95 -8.00 -4.56 3.55
N ASP A 96 -8.23 -4.03 4.75
CA ASP A 96 -9.23 -2.98 4.94
C ASP A 96 -8.81 -1.66 4.27
N LEU A 97 -7.53 -1.27 4.40
CA LEU A 97 -7.01 -0.02 3.85
C LEU A 97 -5.57 -0.16 3.31
N LEU A 98 -5.35 0.31 2.08
CA LEU A 98 -4.01 0.47 1.51
C LEU A 98 -3.72 1.95 1.27
N ILE A 99 -2.54 2.43 1.68
CA ILE A 99 -2.11 3.82 1.46
C ILE A 99 -0.90 3.82 0.51
N LEU A 100 -1.20 4.09 -0.74
CA LEU A 100 -0.25 3.95 -1.84
C LEU A 100 0.32 5.31 -2.25
N GLY A 101 1.59 5.29 -2.65
CA GLY A 101 2.20 6.38 -3.41
C GLY A 101 2.15 6.10 -4.91
N VAL A 102 2.36 7.14 -5.70
CA VAL A 102 2.54 7.03 -7.16
C VAL A 102 3.82 7.72 -7.59
N GLY A 103 4.63 7.03 -8.40
CA GLY A 103 5.83 7.59 -9.02
C GLY A 103 5.54 8.50 -10.21
N PRO A 104 6.51 9.32 -10.66
CA PRO A 104 6.33 10.19 -11.84
C PRO A 104 6.12 9.43 -13.16
N ASP A 105 6.50 8.16 -13.20
CA ASP A 105 6.31 7.16 -14.26
C ASP A 105 5.06 6.29 -14.07
N GLY A 106 4.27 6.56 -13.01
CA GLY A 106 3.03 5.84 -12.73
C GLY A 106 3.24 4.51 -12.01
N HIS A 107 4.47 4.18 -11.58
CA HIS A 107 4.70 3.04 -10.71
C HIS A 107 4.00 3.23 -9.37
N THR A 108 3.55 2.14 -8.79
CA THR A 108 3.12 2.08 -7.39
C THR A 108 3.73 0.84 -6.77
N CYS A 109 3.94 0.84 -5.45
CA CYS A 109 4.74 -0.18 -4.79
C CYS A 109 6.11 -0.36 -5.48
N SER A 110 6.47 -1.58 -5.86
CA SER A 110 7.58 -1.86 -6.81
C SER A 110 7.06 -2.46 -8.11
N LEU A 111 5.85 -2.07 -8.52
CA LEU A 111 5.24 -2.45 -9.78
C LEU A 111 5.55 -1.33 -10.78
N PHE A 112 6.46 -1.60 -11.71
CA PHE A 112 6.95 -0.63 -12.69
C PHE A 112 6.34 -0.85 -14.08
N PRO A 113 6.22 0.21 -14.90
CA PRO A 113 5.82 0.07 -16.31
C PRO A 113 6.67 -0.98 -17.03
N ASP A 114 6.03 -1.76 -17.91
CA ASP A 114 6.65 -2.79 -18.77
C ASP A 114 7.38 -3.93 -18.04
N HIS A 115 7.34 -3.96 -16.71
CA HIS A 115 8.02 -4.99 -15.93
C HIS A 115 7.21 -6.30 -15.91
N PRO A 116 7.82 -7.50 -16.09
CA PRO A 116 7.12 -8.78 -16.11
C PRO A 116 6.27 -9.05 -14.86
N LEU A 117 6.66 -8.45 -13.73
CA LEU A 117 5.93 -8.57 -12.47
C LEU A 117 4.48 -8.04 -12.53
N LEU A 118 4.14 -7.18 -13.49
CA LEU A 118 2.75 -6.79 -13.74
C LEU A 118 1.86 -7.95 -14.20
N GLN A 119 2.44 -9.06 -14.66
CA GLN A 119 1.74 -10.26 -15.07
C GLN A 119 1.60 -11.31 -13.96
N GLU A 120 2.13 -11.06 -12.75
CA GLU A 120 1.99 -11.96 -11.61
C GLU A 120 0.52 -12.05 -11.16
N ARG A 121 0.01 -13.26 -11.00
CA ARG A 121 -1.40 -13.55 -10.66
C ARG A 121 -1.56 -14.50 -9.47
N GLU A 122 -0.51 -15.19 -9.07
CA GLU A 122 -0.56 -16.26 -8.06
C GLU A 122 0.05 -15.83 -6.72
N LYS A 123 1.19 -15.13 -6.76
CA LYS A 123 1.88 -14.73 -5.53
C LYS A 123 1.20 -13.54 -4.88
N ILE A 124 1.10 -13.55 -3.54
CA ILE A 124 0.64 -12.41 -2.75
C ILE A 124 1.77 -11.38 -2.51
N VAL A 125 3.01 -11.85 -2.44
CA VAL A 125 4.23 -11.05 -2.31
C VAL A 125 5.21 -11.55 -3.35
N ALA A 126 5.90 -10.63 -4.02
CA ALA A 126 6.92 -10.97 -4.99
C ALA A 126 8.25 -10.25 -4.72
N PRO A 127 9.38 -10.93 -4.99
CA PRO A 127 10.67 -10.27 -5.11
C PRO A 127 10.77 -9.54 -6.45
N ILE A 128 11.56 -8.47 -6.49
CA ILE A 128 12.07 -7.84 -7.70
C ILE A 128 13.57 -7.63 -7.50
N SER A 129 14.40 -8.10 -8.43
CA SER A 129 15.86 -8.02 -8.33
C SER A 129 16.48 -7.04 -9.33
N ASP A 130 15.69 -6.54 -10.26
CA ASP A 130 16.03 -5.74 -11.43
C ASP A 130 15.18 -4.47 -11.55
N SER A 131 14.79 -3.88 -10.40
CA SER A 131 14.03 -2.62 -10.38
C SER A 131 14.74 -1.54 -11.20
N PRO A 132 14.05 -0.86 -12.14
CA PRO A 132 14.62 0.19 -12.98
C PRO A 132 15.01 1.44 -12.18
N LYS A 133 14.61 1.50 -10.89
CA LYS A 133 14.96 2.56 -9.95
C LYS A 133 15.75 2.01 -8.78
N PRO A 134 16.80 2.70 -8.30
CA PRO A 134 17.58 2.24 -7.15
C PRO A 134 16.76 2.25 -5.85
N PRO A 135 17.01 1.29 -4.94
CA PRO A 135 17.83 0.11 -5.16
C PRO A 135 17.13 -0.94 -6.05
N PRO A 136 17.91 -1.81 -6.74
CA PRO A 136 17.38 -2.76 -7.70
C PRO A 136 16.59 -3.90 -7.05
N GLN A 137 16.93 -4.26 -5.80
CA GLN A 137 16.25 -5.32 -5.05
C GLN A 137 15.15 -4.75 -4.16
N ARG A 138 13.92 -5.25 -4.34
CA ARG A 138 12.76 -4.89 -3.53
C ARG A 138 11.82 -6.06 -3.30
N VAL A 139 11.00 -5.95 -2.26
CA VAL A 139 9.86 -6.84 -2.02
C VAL A 139 8.58 -6.02 -2.19
N THR A 140 7.58 -6.57 -2.87
CA THR A 140 6.34 -5.86 -3.17
C THR A 140 5.11 -6.75 -3.06
N LEU A 141 3.98 -6.12 -2.76
CA LEU A 141 2.67 -6.73 -2.94
C LEU A 141 2.28 -6.66 -4.42
N THR A 142 1.57 -7.68 -4.88
CA THR A 142 1.19 -7.89 -6.28
C THR A 142 -0.17 -7.27 -6.57
N LEU A 143 -0.50 -7.07 -7.84
CA LEU A 143 -1.80 -6.52 -8.25
C LEU A 143 -3.01 -7.28 -7.70
N PRO A 144 -3.03 -8.64 -7.66
CA PRO A 144 -4.12 -9.38 -7.02
C PRO A 144 -4.40 -8.94 -5.58
N VAL A 145 -3.36 -8.67 -4.79
CA VAL A 145 -3.51 -8.22 -3.40
C VAL A 145 -3.99 -6.78 -3.32
N LEU A 146 -3.45 -5.88 -4.16
CA LEU A 146 -3.89 -4.49 -4.19
C LEU A 146 -5.37 -4.38 -4.59
N ASN A 147 -5.82 -5.21 -5.55
CA ASN A 147 -7.18 -5.20 -6.05
C ASN A 147 -8.18 -6.01 -5.22
N ALA A 148 -7.70 -6.78 -4.24
CA ALA A 148 -8.54 -7.46 -3.26
C ALA A 148 -8.92 -6.56 -2.07
N ALA A 149 -8.26 -5.42 -1.88
CA ALA A 149 -8.48 -4.54 -0.73
C ALA A 149 -9.87 -3.89 -0.72
N ARG A 150 -10.43 -3.69 0.48
CA ARG A 150 -11.71 -2.99 0.68
C ARG A 150 -11.60 -1.50 0.40
N THR A 151 -10.46 -0.87 0.68
CA THR A 151 -10.20 0.53 0.35
C THR A 151 -8.74 0.71 -0.03
N VAL A 152 -8.52 1.41 -1.14
CA VAL A 152 -7.21 1.87 -1.59
C VAL A 152 -7.21 3.38 -1.68
N ILE A 153 -6.24 4.00 -1.03
CA ILE A 153 -6.02 5.44 -1.04
C ILE A 153 -4.68 5.70 -1.70
N PHE A 154 -4.68 6.43 -2.81
CA PHE A 154 -3.46 7.06 -3.33
C PHE A 154 -3.29 8.44 -2.72
N VAL A 155 -2.08 8.74 -2.24
CA VAL A 155 -1.69 10.08 -1.78
C VAL A 155 -0.59 10.61 -2.68
N ALA A 156 -0.82 11.77 -3.31
CA ALA A 156 0.15 12.39 -4.21
C ALA A 156 0.14 13.91 -4.07
N THR A 157 1.32 14.48 -3.81
CA THR A 157 1.49 15.92 -3.61
C THR A 157 2.58 16.48 -4.52
N GLY A 158 2.42 17.73 -4.93
CA GLY A 158 3.40 18.49 -5.68
C GLY A 158 3.21 18.43 -7.18
N GLU A 159 3.64 19.51 -7.84
CA GLU A 159 3.47 19.78 -9.27
C GLU A 159 4.00 18.65 -10.17
N GLY A 160 5.09 17.99 -9.76
CA GLY A 160 5.69 16.88 -10.51
C GLY A 160 4.79 15.64 -10.64
N LYS A 161 3.63 15.61 -9.99
CA LYS A 161 2.63 14.53 -10.12
C LYS A 161 1.53 14.84 -11.14
N ALA A 162 1.38 16.09 -11.56
CA ALA A 162 0.21 16.50 -12.34
C ALA A 162 0.05 15.74 -13.67
N THR A 163 1.15 15.60 -14.42
CA THR A 163 1.12 14.91 -15.72
C THR A 163 0.74 13.44 -15.57
N VAL A 164 1.33 12.74 -14.60
CA VAL A 164 1.08 11.31 -14.40
C VAL A 164 -0.31 11.06 -13.81
N LEU A 165 -0.82 11.97 -12.98
CA LEU A 165 -2.19 11.86 -12.45
C LEU A 165 -3.23 12.06 -13.55
N LYS A 166 -3.04 13.04 -14.44
CA LYS A 166 -3.90 13.18 -15.62
C LYS A 166 -3.88 11.91 -16.47
N ARG A 167 -2.69 11.36 -16.72
CA ARG A 167 -2.52 10.10 -17.45
C ARG A 167 -3.28 8.93 -16.82
N ILE A 168 -3.24 8.81 -15.49
CA ILE A 168 -3.90 7.71 -14.77
C ILE A 168 -5.42 7.89 -14.72
N LEU A 169 -5.90 9.11 -14.51
CA LEU A 169 -7.30 9.37 -14.18
C LEU A 169 -8.18 9.72 -15.38
N GLU A 170 -7.59 10.18 -16.49
CA GLU A 170 -8.34 10.73 -17.63
C GLU A 170 -7.96 10.08 -18.96
N ASP A 171 -6.71 9.66 -19.11
CA ASP A 171 -6.24 9.16 -20.40
C ASP A 171 -6.58 7.66 -20.52
N GLN A 172 -7.25 7.28 -21.60
CA GLN A 172 -7.53 5.89 -21.94
C GLN A 172 -6.35 5.33 -22.74
N GLU A 173 -5.42 4.68 -22.05
CA GLU A 173 -4.27 4.04 -22.68
C GLU A 173 -4.50 2.54 -22.88
N GLU A 174 -4.03 2.02 -24.01
CA GLU A 174 -4.04 0.57 -24.30
C GLU A 174 -3.18 -0.21 -23.30
N ASN A 175 -2.08 0.40 -22.83
CA ASN A 175 -1.17 -0.16 -21.84
C ASN A 175 -1.09 0.77 -20.62
N PRO A 176 -2.02 0.66 -19.66
CA PRO A 176 -2.05 1.53 -18.49
C PRO A 176 -0.82 1.37 -17.61
N VAL A 177 -0.39 2.48 -17.00
CA VAL A 177 0.67 2.45 -15.99
C VAL A 177 0.23 1.69 -14.73
N PRO A 178 1.18 1.17 -13.93
CA PRO A 178 0.86 0.29 -12.79
C PRO A 178 -0.17 0.85 -11.80
N ALA A 179 -0.13 2.15 -11.49
CA ALA A 179 -1.10 2.77 -10.60
C ALA A 179 -2.53 2.78 -11.17
N ALA A 180 -2.69 2.86 -12.50
CA ALA A 180 -3.99 2.78 -13.17
C ALA A 180 -4.57 1.34 -13.19
N LEU A 181 -3.71 0.34 -13.02
CA LEU A 181 -4.10 -1.08 -12.87
C LEU A 181 -4.60 -1.43 -11.47
N VAL A 182 -4.47 -0.50 -10.51
CA VAL A 182 -5.04 -0.68 -9.16
C VAL A 182 -6.51 -0.28 -9.18
N GLN A 183 -7.37 -1.27 -9.35
CA GLN A 183 -8.82 -1.16 -9.42
C GLN A 183 -9.43 -2.22 -8.48
N PRO A 184 -9.66 -1.89 -7.20
CA PRO A 184 -10.26 -2.80 -6.24
C PRO A 184 -11.60 -3.37 -6.76
N HIS A 185 -11.73 -4.69 -6.80
CA HIS A 185 -12.88 -5.35 -7.44
C HIS A 185 -14.21 -5.12 -6.72
N THR A 186 -14.19 -5.14 -5.39
CA THR A 186 -15.36 -4.94 -4.51
C THR A 186 -15.16 -3.76 -3.55
N GLY A 187 -13.98 -3.13 -3.61
CA GLY A 187 -13.56 -2.06 -2.72
C GLY A 187 -13.75 -0.66 -3.30
N LYS A 188 -13.22 0.32 -2.58
CA LYS A 188 -13.18 1.73 -2.99
C LYS A 188 -11.77 2.14 -3.38
N LEU A 189 -11.67 2.98 -4.40
CA LEU A 189 -10.43 3.67 -4.78
C LEU A 189 -10.62 5.16 -4.54
N CYS A 190 -9.70 5.78 -3.79
CA CYS A 190 -9.71 7.21 -3.50
C CYS A 190 -8.35 7.83 -3.81
N TRP A 191 -8.36 9.09 -4.28
CA TRP A 191 -7.17 9.87 -4.58
C TRP A 191 -7.16 11.13 -3.73
N PHE A 192 -6.12 11.31 -2.92
CA PHE A 192 -5.90 12.48 -2.09
C PHE A 192 -4.73 13.27 -2.67
N LEU A 193 -5.07 14.41 -3.24
CA LEU A 193 -4.18 15.24 -4.04
C LEU A 193 -4.09 16.64 -3.45
N ASP A 194 -2.91 17.28 -3.52
CA ASP A 194 -2.83 18.72 -3.34
C ASP A 194 -3.17 19.46 -4.65
N GLU A 195 -3.38 20.78 -4.56
CA GLU A 195 -3.76 21.59 -5.74
C GLU A 195 -2.71 21.51 -6.85
N ALA A 196 -1.42 21.48 -6.49
CA ALA A 196 -0.33 21.41 -7.46
C ALA A 196 -0.32 20.08 -8.22
N ALA A 197 -0.61 18.96 -7.56
CA ALA A 197 -0.75 17.64 -8.18
C ALA A 197 -2.04 17.52 -9.01
N ALA A 198 -3.14 18.16 -8.59
CA ALA A 198 -4.41 18.10 -9.31
C ALA A 198 -4.54 19.10 -10.47
N ARG A 199 -3.58 20.02 -10.66
CA ARG A 199 -3.69 21.18 -11.57
C ARG A 199 -4.03 20.88 -13.04
N LEU A 200 -3.76 19.66 -13.51
CA LEU A 200 -4.00 19.25 -14.91
C LEU A 200 -5.28 18.41 -15.05
N LEU A 201 -5.97 18.11 -13.96
CA LEU A 201 -7.21 17.33 -13.97
C LEU A 201 -8.38 18.20 -14.40
N THR A 202 -9.21 17.61 -15.26
CA THR A 202 -10.48 18.11 -15.76
C THR A 202 -11.67 17.33 -15.21
N VAL A 203 -11.46 16.12 -14.69
CA VAL A 203 -12.50 15.34 -14.01
C VAL A 203 -13.00 16.06 -12.75
N PRO A 204 -14.30 15.95 -12.41
CA PRO A 204 -14.82 16.55 -11.19
C PRO A 204 -14.18 15.91 -9.95
N PHE A 205 -13.73 16.74 -9.00
CA PHE A 205 -13.26 16.32 -7.68
C PHE A 205 -13.69 17.29 -6.59
N GLU A 206 -13.87 16.78 -5.37
CA GLU A 206 -14.22 17.59 -4.21
C GLU A 206 -12.98 18.29 -3.63
N LYS A 207 -13.09 19.59 -3.39
CA LYS A 207 -12.04 20.36 -2.71
C LYS A 207 -12.32 20.42 -1.21
N HIS A 208 -11.61 19.62 -0.44
CA HIS A 208 -11.70 19.58 1.01
C HIS A 208 -10.66 20.53 1.62
N SER A 209 -10.98 21.83 1.63
CA SER A 209 -10.23 22.96 2.25
C SER A 209 -9.22 23.70 1.36
N THR A 210 -9.38 25.02 1.28
CA THR A 210 -8.33 26.03 1.07
C THR A 210 -8.21 26.77 2.41
N LEU A 211 -7.06 26.64 3.09
CA LEU A 211 -6.74 27.46 4.26
C LEU A 211 -6.24 28.84 3.82
#